data_AF-A0A3A8EM55-F1
#
_entry.id   AF-A0A3A8EM55-F1
#
_cell.length_a   1.000
_cell.length_b   1.000
_cell.length_c   1.000
_cell.angle_alpha   90.00
_cell.angle_beta   90.00
_cell.angle_gamma   90.00
#
_symmetry.space_group_name_H-M   'P 1'
#
loop_
_entity.id
_entity.type
_entity.pdbx_description
1 polymer ?
#
loop_
_entity_poly.entity_id
_entity_poly.type
_entity_poly.pdbx_seq_one_letter_code
_entity_poly.pdbx_strand_id
1 'polypeptide(L)'
;LKITFSEAVKGFDATDVKVAGGTVSGLTQQADGSWTGKVVANGNTGALGTVTVSVADDSYTDLAGNNGKGNSASKDIPSIDTTAPTSTMTLDADGNLKITFSEAVKGFDATDVKVAGGTVSGLAQQ
;
A
#
# COMPACT_ATOMS: atom_id res chain seq x y z
N LEU A 1 11.19 0.32 3.79
CA LEU A 1 11.90 -0.49 4.80
C LEU A 1 13.39 -0.24 4.64
N LYS A 2 14.09 0.04 5.75
CA LYS A 2 15.55 0.06 5.82
C LYS A 2 15.98 -0.72 7.06
N ILE A 3 16.91 -1.65 6.91
CA ILE A 3 17.54 -2.42 7.99
C ILE A 3 19.03 -2.07 7.99
N THR A 4 19.56 -1.71 9.15
CA THR A 4 20.97 -1.34 9.35
C THR A 4 21.55 -2.13 10.50
N PHE A 5 22.83 -2.41 10.40
CA PHE A 5 23.61 -3.09 11.44
C PHE A 5 24.60 -2.09 12.05
N SER A 6 24.97 -2.31 13.32
CA SER A 6 25.99 -1.51 14.00
C SER A 6 27.40 -1.77 13.48
N GLU A 7 27.59 -2.90 12.80
CA GLU A 7 28.84 -3.34 12.18
C GLU A 7 28.53 -4.28 11.01
N ALA A 8 29.56 -4.73 10.28
CA ALA A 8 29.38 -5.67 9.19
C ALA A 8 29.01 -7.08 9.69
N VAL A 9 28.06 -7.72 9.01
CA VAL A 9 27.49 -9.02 9.40
C VAL A 9 27.70 -10.09 8.32
N LYS A 10 27.55 -11.36 8.71
CA LYS A 10 27.55 -12.55 7.86
C LYS A 10 26.25 -13.33 8.07
N GLY A 11 25.83 -14.06 7.04
CA GLY A 11 24.69 -14.97 7.11
C GLY A 11 23.31 -14.32 7.03
N PHE A 12 23.20 -12.98 7.14
CA PHE A 12 21.93 -12.30 6.95
C PHE A 12 21.49 -12.29 5.47
N ASP A 13 20.26 -12.71 5.20
CA ASP A 13 19.62 -12.62 3.90
C ASP A 13 18.13 -12.23 3.98
N ALA A 14 17.44 -12.20 2.84
CA ALA A 14 16.05 -11.77 2.78
C ALA A 14 15.08 -12.71 3.53
N THR A 15 15.46 -13.98 3.77
CA THR A 15 14.64 -14.97 4.48
C THR A 15 14.62 -14.75 6.00
N ASP A 16 15.60 -14.00 6.53
CA ASP A 16 15.64 -13.58 7.94
C ASP A 16 14.61 -12.51 8.28
N VAL A 17 14.06 -11.84 7.27
CA VAL A 17 13.06 -10.78 7.44
C VAL A 17 11.66 -11.38 7.40
N LYS A 18 10.95 -11.29 8.54
CA LYS A 18 9.54 -11.66 8.64
C LYS A 18 8.67 -10.40 8.59
N VAL A 19 7.54 -10.50 7.89
CA VAL A 19 6.56 -9.41 7.78
C VAL A 19 5.19 -9.94 8.16
N ALA A 20 4.54 -9.29 9.12
CA ALA A 20 3.17 -9.56 9.54
C ALA A 20 2.27 -8.36 9.21
N GLY A 21 1.05 -8.63 8.74
CA GLY A 21 0.09 -7.58 8.34
C GLY A 21 0.37 -6.95 6.97
N GLY A 22 1.37 -7.42 6.24
CA GLY A 22 1.74 -6.89 4.93
C GLY A 22 2.70 -7.80 4.16
N THR A 23 3.20 -7.29 3.05
CA THR A 23 4.21 -7.93 2.21
C THR A 23 5.41 -7.00 2.01
N VAL A 24 6.60 -7.59 1.85
CA VAL A 24 7.81 -6.87 1.43
C VAL A 24 8.18 -7.24 0.00
N SER A 25 8.62 -6.26 -0.79
CA SER A 25 9.09 -6.45 -2.15
C SER A 25 10.41 -5.70 -2.38
N GLY A 26 11.23 -6.23 -3.30
CA GLY A 26 12.50 -5.62 -3.68
C GLY A 26 13.51 -5.49 -2.53
N LEU A 27 13.45 -6.40 -1.55
CA LEU A 27 14.38 -6.41 -0.43
C LEU A 27 15.78 -6.80 -0.92
N THR A 28 16.71 -5.85 -0.90
CA THR A 28 18.06 -6.01 -1.46
C THR A 28 19.12 -5.38 -0.56
N GLN A 29 20.28 -6.03 -0.49
CA GLN A 29 21.46 -5.47 0.18
C GLN A 29 22.03 -4.30 -0.63
N GLN A 30 22.42 -3.25 0.08
CA GLN A 30 23.06 -2.06 -0.46
C GLN A 30 24.59 -2.16 -0.29
N ALA A 31 25.32 -1.31 -1.02
CA ALA A 31 26.78 -1.29 -0.97
C ALA A 31 27.36 -0.98 0.43
N ASP A 32 26.60 -0.29 1.29
CA ASP A 32 26.98 0.02 2.68
C ASP A 32 26.65 -1.11 3.68
N GLY A 33 26.16 -2.26 3.18
CA GLY A 33 25.76 -3.41 4.00
C GLY A 33 24.35 -3.31 4.58
N SER A 34 23.66 -2.18 4.45
CA SER A 34 22.25 -2.04 4.83
C SER A 34 21.32 -2.76 3.83
N TRP A 35 20.07 -3.01 4.22
CA TRP A 35 19.07 -3.59 3.34
C TRP A 35 17.90 -2.64 3.14
N THR A 36 17.42 -2.53 1.91
CA THR A 36 16.26 -1.68 1.57
C THR A 36 15.21 -2.46 0.80
N GLY A 37 13.95 -2.10 1.00
CA GLY A 37 12.80 -2.68 0.31
C GLY A 37 11.53 -1.87 0.52
N LYS A 38 10.45 -2.21 -0.19
CA LYS A 38 9.13 -1.61 0.01
C LYS A 38 8.22 -2.55 0.76
N VAL A 39 7.40 -1.98 1.64
CA VAL A 39 6.38 -2.70 2.41
C VAL A 39 5.02 -2.15 2.02
N VAL A 40 4.04 -3.04 1.86
CA VAL A 40 2.64 -2.72 1.58
C VAL A 40 1.79 -3.50 2.57
N ALA A 41 0.79 -2.83 3.17
CA ALA A 41 -0.13 -3.52 4.08
C ALA A 41 -1.06 -4.47 3.32
N ASN A 42 -1.50 -5.52 3.98
CA ASN A 42 -2.55 -6.39 3.46
C ASN A 42 -3.87 -5.60 3.33
N GLY A 43 -4.69 -5.98 2.36
CA GLY A 43 -5.92 -5.27 2.01
C GLY A 43 -5.89 -4.81 0.56
N ASN A 44 -7.00 -4.25 0.10
CA ASN A 44 -7.19 -3.88 -1.29
C ASN A 44 -7.95 -2.56 -1.49
N THR A 45 -8.11 -1.75 -0.44
CA THR A 45 -8.96 -0.54 -0.43
C THR A 45 -8.17 0.75 -0.23
N GLY A 46 -6.84 0.68 -0.32
CA GLY A 46 -5.96 1.81 0.00
C GLY A 46 -5.90 2.16 1.50
N ALA A 47 -6.69 1.49 2.35
CA ALA A 47 -6.74 1.75 3.78
C ALA A 47 -5.40 1.45 4.47
N LEU A 48 -5.14 2.18 5.56
CA LEU A 48 -4.01 1.93 6.45
C LEU A 48 -4.19 0.60 7.18
N GLY A 49 -3.13 -0.19 7.24
CA GLY A 49 -3.03 -1.38 8.08
C GLY A 49 -1.69 -1.41 8.80
N THR A 50 -1.70 -1.92 10.03
CA THR A 50 -0.48 -2.09 10.82
C THR A 50 0.39 -3.20 10.22
N VAL A 51 1.61 -2.84 9.83
CA VAL A 51 2.62 -3.78 9.35
C VAL A 51 3.77 -3.85 10.34
N THR A 52 4.12 -5.06 10.76
CA THR A 52 5.27 -5.32 11.62
C THR A 52 6.31 -6.09 10.85
N VAL A 53 7.54 -5.57 10.84
CA VAL A 53 8.72 -6.24 10.28
C VAL A 53 9.62 -6.67 11.44
N SER A 54 10.10 -7.91 11.40
CA SER A 54 11.00 -8.44 12.42
C SER A 54 12.16 -9.25 11.84
N VAL A 55 13.25 -9.26 12.58
CA VAL A 55 14.42 -10.13 12.40
C VAL A 55 14.59 -10.90 13.71
N ALA A 56 14.84 -12.20 13.64
CA ALA A 56 15.00 -13.04 14.83
C ALA A 56 16.40 -12.90 15.44
N ASP A 57 16.50 -13.16 16.75
CA ASP A 57 17.80 -13.37 17.39
C ASP A 57 18.58 -14.50 16.71
N ASP A 58 19.91 -14.40 16.73
CA ASP A 58 20.83 -15.44 16.25
C ASP A 58 20.68 -15.83 14.76
N SER A 59 19.91 -15.06 13.98
CA SER A 59 19.70 -15.27 12.52
C SER A 59 20.90 -14.86 11.66
N TYR A 60 21.80 -14.05 12.22
CA TYR A 60 23.03 -13.62 11.57
C TYR A 60 24.15 -13.51 12.60
N THR A 61 25.40 -13.36 12.15
CA THR A 61 26.56 -13.14 13.04
C THR A 61 27.36 -11.92 12.60
N ASP A 62 28.21 -11.41 13.48
CA ASP A 62 29.30 -10.51 13.05
C ASP A 62 30.42 -11.27 12.33
N LEU A 63 31.50 -10.57 11.97
CA LEU A 63 32.67 -11.18 11.32
C LEU A 63 33.48 -12.11 12.23
N ALA A 64 33.45 -11.89 13.55
CA ALA A 64 34.14 -12.67 14.57
C ALA A 64 33.35 -13.93 14.99
N GLY A 65 32.10 -14.05 14.55
CA GLY A 65 31.22 -15.19 14.83
C GLY A 65 30.31 -15.00 16.04
N ASN A 66 30.18 -13.77 16.58
CA ASN A 66 29.21 -13.51 17.64
C ASN A 66 27.80 -13.42 17.05
N ASN A 67 26.83 -14.05 17.72
CA ASN A 67 25.45 -14.03 17.26
C ASN A 67 24.83 -12.64 17.32
N GLY A 68 24.10 -12.29 16.26
CA GLY A 68 23.31 -11.07 16.16
C GLY A 68 22.07 -11.07 17.05
N LYS A 69 21.58 -9.87 17.34
CA LYS A 69 20.31 -9.66 18.05
C LYS A 69 19.24 -9.17 17.11
N GLY A 70 18.08 -9.82 17.17
CA GLY A 70 16.91 -9.48 16.42
C GLY A 70 16.31 -8.15 16.87
N ASN A 71 15.40 -7.62 16.04
CA ASN A 71 14.64 -6.44 16.37
C ASN A 71 13.34 -6.44 15.56
N SER A 72 12.39 -5.58 15.94
CA SER A 72 11.16 -5.36 15.18
C SER A 72 10.78 -3.89 15.12
N ALA A 73 10.07 -3.52 14.06
CA ALA A 73 9.48 -2.20 13.89
C ALA A 73 8.06 -2.36 13.35
N SER A 74 7.15 -1.47 13.78
CA SER A 74 5.76 -1.48 13.35
C SER A 74 5.30 -0.09 12.94
N LYS A 75 4.47 -0.02 11.90
CA LYS A 75 3.88 1.23 11.39
C LYS A 75 2.60 0.93 10.63
N ASP A 76 1.67 1.88 10.64
CA ASP A 76 0.53 1.86 9.72
C ASP A 76 0.96 2.30 8.33
N ILE A 77 0.74 1.43 7.35
CA ILE A 77 1.12 1.60 5.93
C ILE A 77 -0.15 1.40 5.09
N PRO A 78 -0.37 2.15 4.00
CA PRO A 78 -1.51 1.90 3.13
C PRO A 78 -1.36 0.58 2.37
N SER A 79 -2.48 -0.10 2.17
CA SER A 79 -2.61 -1.15 1.17
C SER A 79 -2.65 -0.55 -0.25
N ILE A 80 -2.55 -1.40 -1.28
CA ILE A 80 -2.83 -0.96 -2.65
C ILE A 80 -4.34 -1.03 -2.86
N ASP A 81 -4.95 0.05 -3.36
CA ASP A 81 -6.34 -0.02 -3.80
C ASP A 81 -6.44 -0.76 -5.13
N THR A 82 -7.18 -1.87 -5.13
CA THR A 82 -7.52 -2.65 -6.33
C THR A 82 -9.02 -2.89 -6.42
N THR A 83 -9.83 -2.21 -5.59
CA THR A 83 -11.27 -2.24 -5.74
C THR A 83 -11.69 -1.42 -6.95
N ALA A 84 -12.79 -1.81 -7.58
CA ALA A 84 -13.34 -1.09 -8.72
C ALA A 84 -14.40 -0.09 -8.22
N PRO A 85 -14.47 1.12 -8.81
CA PRO A 85 -15.48 2.08 -8.43
C PRO A 85 -16.86 1.55 -8.83
N THR A 86 -17.84 1.77 -7.96
CA THR A 86 -19.26 1.57 -8.24
C THR A 86 -19.95 2.92 -8.23
N SER A 87 -21.06 3.04 -8.95
CA SER A 87 -21.86 4.27 -8.99
C SER A 87 -23.30 4.01 -8.60
N THR A 88 -23.90 4.97 -7.89
CA THR A 88 -25.35 5.09 -7.72
C THR A 88 -25.84 6.37 -8.36
N MET A 89 -27.09 6.38 -8.80
CA MET A 89 -27.68 7.51 -9.51
C MET A 89 -29.06 7.85 -8.93
N THR A 90 -29.35 9.13 -8.81
CA THR A 90 -30.69 9.64 -8.51
C THR A 90 -31.07 10.70 -9.53
N LEU A 91 -32.34 10.69 -9.92
CA LEU A 91 -32.98 11.71 -10.75
C LEU A 91 -34.28 12.09 -10.05
N ASP A 92 -34.44 13.35 -9.70
CA ASP A 92 -35.65 13.85 -9.05
C ASP A 92 -36.69 14.40 -10.06
N ALA A 93 -37.85 14.83 -9.55
CA ALA A 93 -38.95 15.33 -10.36
C ALA A 93 -38.64 16.68 -11.03
N ASP A 94 -37.64 17.42 -10.52
CA ASP A 94 -37.17 18.69 -11.09
C ASP A 94 -36.10 18.46 -12.18
N GLY A 95 -35.67 17.21 -12.39
CA GLY A 95 -34.68 16.83 -13.39
C GLY A 95 -33.23 16.92 -12.92
N ASN A 96 -32.99 17.03 -11.61
CA ASN A 96 -31.62 17.07 -11.08
C ASN A 96 -31.03 15.66 -11.07
N LEU A 97 -29.97 15.47 -11.87
CA LEU A 97 -29.19 14.25 -11.91
C LEU A 97 -28.04 14.32 -10.88
N LYS A 98 -27.97 13.34 -9.98
CA LYS A 98 -26.81 13.12 -9.10
C LYS A 98 -26.25 11.73 -9.31
N ILE A 99 -24.94 11.66 -9.53
CA ILE A 99 -24.18 10.42 -9.65
C ILE A 99 -23.18 10.40 -8.49
N THR A 100 -23.20 9.34 -7.69
CA THR A 100 -22.30 9.17 -6.54
C THR A 100 -21.45 7.94 -6.76
N PHE A 101 -20.12 8.10 -6.74
CA PHE A 101 -19.18 7.00 -6.84
C PHE A 101 -18.76 6.50 -5.45
N SER A 102 -18.45 5.21 -5.32
CA SER A 102 -17.97 4.61 -4.06
C SER A 102 -16.55 5.05 -3.68
N GLU A 103 -15.81 5.62 -4.64
CA GLU A 103 -14.46 6.14 -4.48
C GLU A 103 -14.20 7.23 -5.54
N ALA A 104 -13.06 7.91 -5.45
CA ALA A 104 -12.70 8.96 -6.41
C ALA A 104 -12.44 8.36 -7.80
N VAL A 105 -13.17 8.84 -8.82
CA VAL A 105 -12.99 8.45 -10.22
C VAL A 105 -12.26 9.54 -11.01
N LYS A 106 -11.51 9.14 -12.03
CA LYS A 106 -10.82 10.05 -12.96
C LYS A 106 -11.44 9.94 -14.35
N GLY A 107 -11.54 11.09 -15.03
CA GLY A 107 -11.97 11.14 -16.43
C GLY A 107 -13.46 10.90 -16.66
N PHE A 108 -14.28 10.93 -15.60
CA PHE A 108 -15.74 10.94 -15.75
C PHE A 108 -16.22 12.36 -16.03
N ASP A 109 -16.95 12.56 -17.12
CA ASP A 109 -17.53 13.84 -17.51
C ASP A 109 -18.93 13.69 -18.15
N ALA A 110 -19.48 14.79 -18.68
CA ALA A 110 -20.82 14.81 -19.27
C ALA A 110 -20.97 13.93 -20.52
N THR A 111 -19.88 13.64 -21.23
CA THR A 111 -19.89 12.80 -22.43
C THR A 111 -20.03 11.31 -22.12
N ASP A 112 -19.71 10.90 -20.88
CA ASP A 112 -19.95 9.55 -20.38
C ASP A 112 -21.44 9.26 -20.10
N VAL A 113 -22.27 10.31 -20.05
CA VAL A 113 -23.70 10.18 -19.77
C VAL A 113 -24.49 10.14 -21.07
N LYS A 114 -25.23 9.04 -21.28
CA LYS A 114 -26.21 8.93 -22.37
C LYS A 114 -27.60 9.21 -21.84
N VAL A 115 -28.30 10.16 -22.46
CA VAL A 115 -29.69 10.49 -22.14
C VAL A 115 -30.55 10.26 -23.37
N ALA A 116 -31.70 9.63 -23.16
CA ALA A 116 -32.77 9.50 -24.14
C ALA A 116 -33.92 10.45 -23.76
N GLY A 117 -34.47 11.17 -24.74
CA GLY A 117 -35.60 12.08 -24.52
C GLY A 117 -35.26 13.42 -23.86
N GLY A 118 -33.97 13.78 -23.77
CA GLY A 118 -33.52 15.04 -23.17
C GLY A 118 -32.02 15.28 -23.34
N THR A 119 -31.51 16.27 -22.60
CA THR A 119 -30.08 16.65 -22.58
C THR A 119 -29.57 16.74 -21.14
N VAL A 120 -28.29 16.42 -20.93
CA VAL A 120 -27.60 16.79 -19.69
C VAL A 120 -26.96 18.15 -19.88
N SER A 121 -27.16 19.06 -18.93
CA SER A 121 -26.47 20.35 -18.87
C SER A 121 -26.02 20.62 -17.44
N GLY A 122 -24.89 21.32 -17.28
CA GLY A 122 -24.42 21.74 -15.95
C GLY A 122 -23.92 20.60 -15.05
N LEU A 123 -23.61 19.42 -15.61
CA LEU A 123 -22.96 18.35 -14.84
C LEU A 123 -21.57 18.82 -14.40
N ALA A 124 -21.35 18.87 -13.09
CA ALA A 124 -20.09 19.22 -12.49
C ALA A 124 -19.77 18.23 -11.36
N GLN A 125 -18.50 17.87 -11.22
CA GLN A 125 -18.03 17.14 -10.04
C GLN A 125 -18.08 18.09 -8.83
N GLN A 126 -18.73 17.65 -7.76
CA GLN A 126 -18.80 18.35 -6.48
C GLN A 126 -17.93 17.66 -5.44
#